data_AF-A0A7C0WGU6-F1
#
_entry.id   AF-A0A7C0WGU6-F1
#
_cell.length_a   1.000
_cell.length_b   1.000
_cell.length_c   1.000
_cell.angle_alpha   90.00
_cell.angle_beta   90.00
_cell.angle_gamma   90.00
#
_symmetry.space_group_name_H-M   'P 1'
#
loop_
_entity.id
_entity.type
_entity.pdbx_description
1 polymer ?
#
loop_
_entity_poly.entity_id
_entity_poly.type
_entity_poly.pdbx_seq_one_letter_code
_entity_poly.pdbx_strand_id
1 'polypeptide(L)'
;MIKFDSCKARLIQILARFPEEESAILFEAAKLLKDSKVMVSYNGKTFDWPYIEHRAAMYGIELKPPQLHIDLLHFSRRIFKQLVDRFKLSHLEKKVLNKTRKQDINSEYVPILYREYLKERESAYLYPVIVHNREDLITLVELLNFLYQGCV
;
A
#
# COMPACT_ATOMS: atom_id res chain seq x y z
N MET A 1 -6.10 -0.76 0.94
CA MET A 1 -5.74 -1.27 2.29
C MET A 1 -6.38 -2.62 2.54
N ILE A 2 -5.81 -3.46 3.40
CA ILE A 2 -6.48 -4.66 3.92
C ILE A 2 -6.84 -4.38 5.37
N LYS A 3 -8.12 -4.48 5.71
CA LYS A 3 -8.61 -4.32 7.08
C LYS A 3 -8.84 -5.69 7.70
N PHE A 4 -8.27 -5.90 8.87
CA PHE A 4 -8.45 -7.11 9.67
C PHE A 4 -9.44 -6.80 10.80
N ASP A 5 -10.48 -7.63 10.91
CA ASP A 5 -11.35 -7.70 12.08
C ASP A 5 -11.14 -9.05 12.80
N SER A 6 -11.92 -9.33 13.84
CA SER A 6 -11.72 -10.51 14.71
C SER A 6 -11.74 -11.85 13.96
N CYS A 7 -12.35 -11.93 12.77
CA CYS A 7 -12.47 -13.19 12.04
C CYS A 7 -12.25 -13.06 10.53
N LYS A 8 -12.07 -11.86 9.98
CA LYS A 8 -12.06 -11.63 8.53
C LYS A 8 -10.99 -10.62 8.13
N ALA A 9 -10.44 -10.83 6.95
CA ALA A 9 -9.64 -9.85 6.24
C ALA A 9 -10.43 -9.34 5.04
N ARG A 10 -10.48 -8.02 4.85
CA ARG A 10 -11.17 -7.37 3.73
C ARG A 10 -10.22 -6.47 2.98
N LEU A 11 -10.01 -6.75 1.70
CA LEU A 11 -9.34 -5.84 0.77
C LEU A 11 -10.30 -4.70 0.42
N ILE A 12 -9.84 -3.47 0.60
CA ILE A 12 -10.58 -2.25 0.29
C ILE A 12 -9.69 -1.38 -0.58
N GLN A 13 -10.11 -1.12 -1.80
CA GLN A 13 -9.44 -0.22 -2.74
C GLN A 13 -10.42 0.90 -3.06
N ILE A 14 -10.07 2.13 -2.66
CA ILE A 14 -10.84 3.32 -2.98
C ILE A 14 -10.19 3.95 -4.21
N LEU A 15 -11.00 4.24 -5.21
CA LEU A 15 -10.54 4.78 -6.48
C LEU A 15 -11.19 6.13 -6.72
N ALA A 16 -10.37 7.14 -7.03
CA ALA A 16 -10.84 8.34 -7.69
C ALA A 16 -10.95 8.07 -9.19
N ARG A 17 -12.11 8.38 -9.76
CA ARG A 17 -12.37 8.38 -11.21
C ARG A 17 -11.98 9.72 -11.81
N PHE A 18 -12.00 10.77 -11.00
CA PHE A 18 -11.60 12.12 -11.38
C PHE A 18 -10.74 12.75 -10.27
N PRO A 19 -9.78 13.64 -10.60
CA PRO A 19 -8.96 14.33 -9.60
C PRO A 19 -9.78 15.08 -8.53
N GLU A 20 -10.96 15.58 -8.89
CA GLU A 20 -11.88 16.31 -8.01
C GLU A 20 -12.43 15.43 -6.87
N GLU A 21 -12.39 14.10 -7.04
CA GLU A 21 -12.84 13.14 -6.03
C GLU A 21 -11.78 12.88 -4.95
N GLU A 22 -10.63 13.57 -4.97
CA GLU A 22 -9.57 13.38 -3.98
C GLU A 22 -10.07 13.59 -2.54
N SER A 23 -10.84 14.65 -2.30
CA SER A 23 -11.44 14.91 -0.97
C SER A 23 -12.34 13.76 -0.51
N ALA A 24 -13.12 13.18 -1.43
CA ALA A 24 -14.01 12.06 -1.14
C ALA A 24 -13.24 10.79 -0.77
N ILE A 25 -12.16 10.48 -1.50
CA ILE A 25 -11.35 9.29 -1.19
C ILE A 25 -10.57 9.46 0.11
N LEU A 26 -10.09 10.67 0.42
CA LEU A 26 -9.40 10.99 1.67
C LEU A 26 -10.35 10.89 2.86
N PHE A 27 -11.58 11.39 2.70
CA PHE A 27 -12.61 11.30 3.73
C PHE A 27 -13.00 9.84 4.01
N GLU A 28 -13.18 9.02 2.98
CA GLU A 28 -13.45 7.60 3.15
C GLU A 28 -12.26 6.85 3.77
N ALA A 29 -11.02 7.17 3.35
CA ALA A 29 -9.82 6.63 3.98
C ALA A 29 -9.75 6.98 5.47
N ALA A 30 -10.03 8.23 5.84
CA ALA A 30 -10.06 8.68 7.24
C ALA A 30 -11.08 7.90 8.07
N LYS A 31 -12.29 7.67 7.55
CA LYS A 31 -13.29 6.83 8.21
C LYS A 31 -12.82 5.40 8.41
N LEU A 32 -12.24 4.79 7.39
CA LEU A 32 -11.77 3.40 7.47
C LEU A 32 -10.64 3.21 8.47
N LEU A 33 -9.76 4.22 8.57
CA LEU A 33 -8.58 4.22 9.45
C LEU A 33 -8.88 4.64 10.89
N LYS A 34 -9.97 5.36 11.14
CA LYS A 34 -10.33 5.94 12.45
C LYS A 34 -10.21 4.97 13.63
N ASP A 35 -10.64 3.72 13.43
CA ASP A 35 -10.68 2.71 14.50
C ASP A 35 -9.49 1.73 14.46
N SER A 36 -8.54 1.95 13.54
CA SER A 36 -7.39 1.07 13.35
C SER A 36 -6.29 1.41 14.36
N LYS A 37 -6.14 0.57 15.39
CA LYS A 37 -5.06 0.73 16.38
C LYS A 37 -3.68 0.49 15.78
N VAL A 38 -3.59 -0.45 14.83
CA VAL A 38 -2.32 -0.84 14.19
C VAL A 38 -2.42 -0.63 12.69
N MET A 39 -1.40 0.00 12.13
CA MET A 39 -1.21 0.15 10.69
C MET A 39 0.10 -0.51 10.29
N VAL A 40 0.07 -1.29 9.21
CA VAL A 40 1.25 -1.90 8.62
C VAL A 40 1.44 -1.30 7.22
N SER A 41 2.65 -0.87 6.91
CA SER A 41 3.00 -0.31 5.60
C SER A 41 4.39 -0.74 5.16
N TYR A 42 4.79 -0.37 3.93
CA TYR A 42 6.15 -0.51 3.45
C TYR A 42 6.67 0.84 2.96
N ASN A 43 7.62 1.42 3.69
CA ASN A 43 8.08 2.80 3.52
C ASN A 43 7.01 3.89 3.79
N GLY A 44 5.84 3.51 4.31
CA GLY A 44 4.73 4.42 4.55
C GLY A 44 4.98 5.48 5.62
N LYS A 45 5.90 5.25 6.58
CA LYS A 45 6.24 6.28 7.59
C LYS A 45 6.90 7.51 7.00
N THR A 46 7.68 7.32 5.93
CA THR A 46 8.48 8.39 5.31
C THR A 46 7.83 8.89 4.01
N PHE A 47 6.87 8.15 3.46
CA PHE A 47 6.27 8.44 2.16
C PHE A 47 4.74 8.56 2.21
N ASP A 48 4.03 7.43 2.26
CA ASP A 48 2.57 7.41 2.10
C ASP A 48 1.83 8.22 3.17
N TRP A 49 2.18 8.01 4.45
CA TRP A 49 1.49 8.65 5.56
C TRP A 49 1.67 10.18 5.56
N PRO A 50 2.89 10.74 5.50
CA PRO A 50 3.07 12.18 5.39
C PRO A 50 2.36 12.80 4.18
N TYR A 51 2.36 12.09 3.04
CA TYR A 51 1.67 12.58 1.84
C TYR A 51 0.16 12.65 2.04
N ILE A 52 -0.46 11.56 2.51
CA ILE A 52 -1.91 11.47 2.74
C ILE A 52 -2.34 12.47 3.82
N GLU A 53 -1.58 12.60 4.90
CA GLU A 53 -1.81 13.57 5.98
C GLU A 53 -1.80 15.01 5.45
N HIS A 54 -0.79 15.37 4.65
CA HIS A 54 -0.71 16.68 4.02
C HIS A 54 -1.89 16.95 3.08
N ARG A 55 -2.27 15.99 2.22
CA ARG A 55 -3.43 16.14 1.32
C ARG A 55 -4.73 16.27 2.10
N ALA A 56 -4.93 15.49 3.16
CA ALA A 56 -6.13 15.59 3.99
C ALA A 56 -6.24 16.94 4.70
N ALA A 57 -5.12 17.48 5.20
CA ALA A 57 -5.07 18.81 5.81
C ALA A 57 -5.52 19.91 4.85
N MET A 58 -5.17 19.83 3.56
CA MET A 58 -5.62 20.78 2.53
C MET A 58 -7.15 20.82 2.36
N TYR A 59 -7.84 19.72 2.68
CA TYR A 59 -9.31 19.62 2.63
C TYR A 59 -9.97 19.75 4.01
N GLY A 60 -9.22 20.04 5.07
CA GLY A 60 -9.75 20.10 6.44
C GLY A 60 -10.22 18.74 6.97
N ILE A 61 -9.70 17.63 6.43
CA ILE A 61 -10.05 16.27 6.83
C ILE A 61 -9.07 15.83 7.93
N GLU A 62 -9.59 15.54 9.12
CA GLU A 62 -8.79 15.00 10.22
C GLU A 62 -8.45 13.53 9.98
N LEU A 63 -7.16 13.22 9.92
CA LEU A 63 -6.63 11.85 9.94
C LEU A 63 -6.07 11.53 11.31
N LYS A 64 -6.64 10.53 11.97
CA LYS A 64 -6.10 10.05 13.24
C LYS A 64 -4.93 9.10 12.97
N PRO A 65 -3.72 9.39 13.48
CA PRO A 65 -2.61 8.46 13.34
C PRO A 65 -2.92 7.16 14.09
N PRO A 66 -2.47 6.00 13.56
CA PRO A 66 -2.61 4.74 14.26
C PRO A 66 -1.79 4.77 15.56
N GLN A 67 -2.27 4.09 16.60
CA GLN A 67 -1.53 3.95 17.86
C GLN A 67 -0.17 3.27 17.65
N LEU A 68 -0.09 2.31 16.74
CA LEU A 68 1.13 1.64 16.33
C LEU A 68 1.24 1.59 14.81
N HIS A 69 2.32 2.15 14.27
CA HIS A 69 2.66 2.05 12.86
C HIS A 69 3.88 1.15 12.67
N ILE A 70 3.68 -0.01 12.08
CA ILE A 70 4.73 -0.97 11.72
C ILE A 70 5.12 -0.72 10.26
N ASP A 71 6.32 -0.20 10.04
CA ASP A 71 6.85 -0.01 8.69
C ASP A 71 7.85 -1.11 8.36
N LEU A 72 7.42 -2.03 7.49
CA LEU A 72 8.15 -3.24 7.13
C LEU A 72 9.50 -2.94 6.47
N LEU A 73 9.69 -1.78 5.82
CA LEU A 73 10.97 -1.46 5.20
C LEU A 73 12.12 -1.47 6.23
N HIS A 74 11.89 -0.95 7.44
CA HIS A 74 12.92 -0.90 8.47
C HIS A 74 13.27 -2.30 8.99
N PHE A 75 12.27 -3.16 9.18
CA PHE A 75 12.47 -4.55 9.59
C PHE A 75 13.19 -5.35 8.50
N SER A 76 12.75 -5.21 7.25
CA SER A 76 13.38 -5.85 6.10
C SER A 76 14.84 -5.43 5.94
N ARG A 77 15.17 -4.13 6.08
CA ARG A 77 16.55 -3.65 6.07
C ARG A 77 17.40 -4.28 7.16
N ARG A 78 16.87 -4.40 8.37
CA ARG A 78 17.62 -4.95 9.50
C ARG A 78 17.91 -6.44 9.32
N ILE A 79 16.91 -7.21 8.88
CA ILE A 79 16.97 -8.67 8.83
C ILE A 79 17.61 -9.17 7.53
N PHE A 80 17.29 -8.56 6.39
CA PHE A 80 17.70 -9.07 5.08
C PHE A 80 18.92 -8.38 4.47
N LYS A 81 19.60 -7.46 5.16
CA LYS A 81 20.79 -6.76 4.63
C LYS A 81 21.93 -7.64 4.14
N GLN A 82 22.03 -8.88 4.62
CA GLN A 82 23.03 -9.84 4.15
C GLN A 82 22.50 -10.74 3.01
N LEU A 83 21.20 -10.70 2.73
CA LEU A 83 20.53 -11.57 1.76
C LEU A 83 20.14 -10.83 0.46
N VAL A 84 19.92 -9.52 0.53
CA VAL A 84 19.49 -8.71 -0.62
C VAL A 84 20.31 -7.42 -0.76
N ASP A 85 20.51 -7.00 -2.01
CA ASP A 85 21.19 -5.74 -2.36
C ASP A 85 20.21 -4.56 -2.45
N ARG A 86 18.91 -4.84 -2.61
CA ARG A 86 17.86 -3.82 -2.77
C ARG A 86 16.65 -4.13 -1.90
N PHE A 87 16.02 -3.07 -1.41
CA PHE A 87 14.83 -3.13 -0.56
C PHE A 87 13.59 -2.54 -1.26
N LYS A 88 13.47 -2.75 -2.57
CA LYS A 88 12.18 -2.55 -3.24
C LYS A 88 11.28 -3.75 -2.91
N LEU A 89 9.98 -3.53 -2.75
CA LEU A 89 9.03 -4.59 -2.38
C LEU A 89 9.08 -5.77 -3.36
N SER A 90 9.07 -5.49 -4.67
CA SER A 90 9.22 -6.49 -5.74
C SER A 90 10.53 -7.29 -5.68
N HIS A 91 11.61 -6.71 -5.15
CA HIS A 91 12.86 -7.43 -4.95
C HIS A 91 12.77 -8.40 -3.77
N LEU A 92 12.14 -7.99 -2.67
CA LEU A 92 11.89 -8.85 -1.51
C LEU A 92 10.93 -9.99 -1.85
N GLU A 93 9.92 -9.77 -2.67
CA GLU A 93 9.05 -10.85 -3.16
C GLU A 93 9.86 -11.97 -3.80
N LYS A 94 10.75 -11.61 -4.73
CA LYS A 94 11.55 -12.58 -5.45
C LYS A 94 12.58 -13.26 -4.56
N LYS A 95 13.28 -12.50 -3.72
CA LYS A 95 14.45 -13.00 -2.97
C LYS A 95 14.12 -13.60 -1.60
N VAL A 96 13.06 -13.13 -0.96
CA VAL A 96 12.67 -13.56 0.40
C VAL A 96 11.45 -14.46 0.34
N LEU A 97 10.41 -14.05 -0.40
CA LEU A 97 9.15 -14.80 -0.47
C LEU A 97 9.11 -15.85 -1.61
N ASN A 98 10.19 -15.94 -2.40
CA ASN A 98 10.29 -16.78 -3.60
C ASN A 98 9.07 -16.64 -4.56
N LYS A 99 8.50 -15.44 -4.62
CA LYS A 99 7.29 -15.10 -5.38
C LYS A 99 7.68 -14.35 -6.64
N THR A 100 7.15 -14.78 -7.79
CA THR A 100 7.27 -14.06 -9.06
C THR A 100 5.87 -13.79 -9.61
N ARG A 101 5.53 -12.52 -9.79
CA ARG A 101 4.24 -12.10 -10.35
C ARG A 101 4.23 -12.34 -11.87
N LYS A 102 3.18 -12.98 -12.39
CA LYS A 102 3.06 -13.32 -13.83
C LYS A 102 2.59 -12.16 -14.71
N GLN A 103 1.83 -11.21 -14.16
CA GLN A 103 1.18 -10.12 -14.92
C GLN A 103 1.25 -8.83 -14.11
N ASP A 104 2.47 -8.40 -13.75
CA ASP A 104 2.66 -7.17 -12.99
C ASP A 104 3.26 -6.07 -13.84
N ILE A 105 2.84 -4.84 -13.55
CA ILE A 105 3.46 -3.63 -14.11
C ILE A 105 4.57 -3.15 -13.18
N ASN A 106 5.60 -2.51 -13.72
CA ASN A 106 6.55 -1.80 -12.88
C ASN A 106 5.85 -0.60 -12.22
N SER A 107 6.10 -0.33 -10.94
CA SER A 107 5.40 0.72 -10.18
C SER A 107 5.55 2.12 -10.81
N GLU A 108 6.61 2.35 -11.60
CA GLU A 108 6.83 3.57 -12.38
C GLU A 108 5.77 3.82 -13.47
N TYR A 109 5.09 2.77 -13.94
CA TYR A 109 4.00 2.90 -14.92
C TYR A 109 2.66 3.24 -14.29
N VAL A 110 2.50 3.11 -12.97
CA VAL A 110 1.22 3.38 -12.29
C VAL A 110 0.71 4.81 -12.58
N PRO A 111 1.52 5.88 -12.44
CA PRO A 111 1.06 7.23 -12.76
C PRO A 111 0.74 7.44 -14.24
N ILE A 112 1.48 6.77 -15.14
CA ILE A 112 1.28 6.86 -16.59
C ILE A 112 -0.07 6.24 -16.96
N LEU A 113 -0.31 5.00 -16.51
CA LEU A 113 -1.54 4.28 -16.78
C LEU A 113 -2.77 4.96 -16.16
N TYR A 114 -2.66 5.49 -14.95
CA TYR A 114 -3.74 6.26 -14.35
C TYR A 114 -4.04 7.55 -15.15
N ARG A 115 -3.01 8.22 -15.69
CA ARG A 115 -3.19 9.39 -16.56
C ARG A 115 -3.90 9.01 -17.88
N GLU A 116 -3.51 7.92 -18.52
CA GLU A 116 -4.19 7.42 -19.72
C GLU A 116 -5.65 7.05 -19.42
N TYR A 117 -5.93 6.44 -18.26
CA TYR A 117 -7.31 6.21 -17.80
C TYR A 117 -8.11 7.51 -17.68
N LEU A 118 -7.54 8.59 -17.12
CA LEU A 118 -8.23 9.87 -17.00
C LEU A 118 -8.52 10.52 -18.37
N LYS A 119 -7.67 10.25 -19.37
CA LYS A 119 -7.80 10.77 -20.73
C LYS A 119 -8.79 9.96 -21.58
N GLU A 120 -8.53 8.66 -21.72
CA GLU A 120 -9.25 7.77 -22.64
C GLU A 120 -10.49 7.16 -21.99
N ARG A 121 -10.59 7.15 -20.66
CA ARG A 121 -11.67 6.52 -19.88
C ARG A 121 -11.83 5.02 -20.11
N GLU A 122 -10.80 4.37 -20.63
CA GLU A 122 -10.77 2.92 -20.82
C GLU A 122 -10.27 2.19 -19.56
N SER A 123 -11.04 1.22 -19.09
CA SER A 123 -10.71 0.42 -17.90
C SER A 123 -9.43 -0.43 -18.07
N ALA A 124 -9.01 -0.70 -19.30
CA ALA A 124 -7.79 -1.43 -19.62
C ALA A 124 -6.52 -0.77 -19.06
N TYR A 125 -6.49 0.57 -18.98
CA TYR A 125 -5.39 1.31 -18.36
C TYR A 125 -5.42 1.22 -16.83
N LEU A 126 -6.61 1.15 -16.24
CA LEU A 126 -6.78 1.17 -14.79
C LEU A 126 -6.64 -0.21 -14.15
N TYR A 127 -7.11 -1.26 -14.82
CA TYR A 127 -7.06 -2.64 -14.34
C TYR A 127 -5.67 -3.06 -13.80
N PRO A 128 -4.55 -2.88 -14.54
CA PRO A 128 -3.23 -3.25 -14.03
C PRO A 128 -2.80 -2.43 -12.79
N VAL A 129 -3.24 -1.18 -12.65
CA VAL A 129 -2.97 -0.37 -11.45
C VAL A 129 -3.65 -0.95 -10.22
N ILE A 130 -4.92 -1.34 -10.36
CA ILE A 130 -5.69 -1.97 -9.27
C ILE A 130 -5.07 -3.32 -8.88
N VAL A 131 -4.69 -4.14 -9.86
CA VAL A 131 -4.05 -5.44 -9.62
C VAL A 131 -2.69 -5.26 -8.93
N HIS A 132 -1.86 -4.33 -9.39
CA HIS A 132 -0.57 -4.01 -8.77
C HIS A 132 -0.72 -3.62 -7.30
N ASN A 133 -1.64 -2.68 -7.01
CA ASN A 133 -1.90 -2.24 -5.64
C ASN A 133 -2.42 -3.37 -4.74
N ARG A 134 -3.25 -4.27 -5.29
CA ARG A 134 -3.74 -5.45 -4.57
C ARG A 134 -2.58 -6.39 -4.22
N GLU A 135 -1.72 -6.71 -5.18
CA GLU A 135 -0.58 -7.60 -4.95
C GLU A 135 0.42 -7.01 -3.96
N ASP A 136 0.68 -5.70 -4.02
CA ASP A 136 1.53 -5.01 -3.04
C ASP A 136 1.00 -5.18 -1.61
N LEU A 137 -0.31 -5.01 -1.42
CA LEU A 137 -0.95 -5.20 -0.11
C LEU A 137 -0.89 -6.66 0.37
N ILE A 138 -1.08 -7.63 -0.53
CA ILE A 138 -0.94 -9.06 -0.21
C ILE A 138 0.50 -9.36 0.23
N THR A 139 1.48 -8.83 -0.50
CA THR A 139 2.90 -8.98 -0.14
C THR A 139 3.22 -8.39 1.22
N LEU A 140 2.58 -7.29 1.64
CA LEU A 140 2.79 -6.77 3.01
C LEU A 140 2.35 -7.79 4.07
N VAL A 141 1.23 -8.48 3.84
CA VAL A 141 0.72 -9.52 4.75
C VAL A 141 1.67 -10.71 4.79
N GLU A 142 2.09 -11.19 3.62
CA GLU A 142 3.05 -12.31 3.49
C GLU A 142 4.39 -11.99 4.16
N LEU A 143 4.92 -10.79 3.91
CA LEU A 143 6.18 -10.31 4.47
C LEU A 143 6.11 -10.13 5.98
N LEU A 144 5.02 -9.57 6.50
CA LEU A 144 4.81 -9.47 7.94
C LEU A 144 4.78 -10.85 8.60
N ASN A 145 4.05 -11.80 8.01
CA ASN A 145 3.97 -13.17 8.53
C ASN A 145 5.33 -13.86 8.50
N PHE A 146 6.10 -13.71 7.41
CA PHE A 146 7.46 -14.25 7.31
C PHE A 146 8.38 -13.68 8.41
N LEU A 147 8.34 -12.36 8.59
CA LEU A 147 9.12 -11.67 9.63
C LEU A 147 8.72 -12.09 11.04
N TYR A 148 7.42 -12.34 11.27
CA TYR A 148 6.92 -12.83 12.55
C TYR A 148 7.41 -14.25 12.85
N GLN A 149 7.33 -15.16 11.88
CA GLN A 149 7.76 -16.55 12.04
C GLN A 149 9.27 -16.70 12.21
N GLY A 150 10.08 -15.84 11.58
CA GLY A 150 11.54 -15.86 11.73
C GLY A 150 12.09 -15.21 13.00
N CYS A 151 11.24 -14.61 13.84
CA CYS A 151 11.62 -13.99 15.12
C CYS A 151 11.26 -14.84 16.36
N VAL A 152 10.66 -16.02 16.17
CA VAL A 152 10.36 -17.01 17.23
C VAL A 152 11.29 -18.21 17.04
#